data_AF-A0A8T5DFL3-F1
#
_entry.id   AF-A0A8T5DFL3-F1
#
_cell.length_a   1.000
_cell.length_b   1.000
_cell.length_c   1.000
_cell.angle_alpha   90.00
_cell.angle_beta   90.00
_cell.angle_gamma   90.00
#
_symmetry.space_group_name_H-M   'P 1'
#
loop_
_entity.id
_entity.type
_entity.pdbx_description
1 polymer ?
#
loop_
_entity_poly.entity_id
_entity_poly.type
_entity_poly.pdbx_seq_one_letter_code
_entity_poly.pdbx_strand_id
1 'polypeptide(L)'
;MFDTGEEGLLQSELWKLLDVSSREGSRMAKKFEEKGRVLREKVLNNGRWTYKIFSKKELVTLDSIEGCPCLICDEVEKCFGDGSISPTTCLKLTAWLDPRIEQLPPSE
;
A
#
# COMPACT_ATOMS: atom_id res chain seq x y z
N MET A 1 0.25 4.71 9.16
CA MET A 1 1.17 3.84 8.41
C MET A 1 2.37 3.59 9.31
N PHE A 2 2.59 2.36 9.77
CA PHE A 2 3.72 2.06 10.66
C PHE A 2 5.00 2.07 9.82
N ASP A 3 5.67 3.22 9.77
CA ASP A 3 6.85 3.42 8.94
C ASP A 3 8.10 2.93 9.70
N THR A 4 8.33 1.61 9.67
CA THR A 4 9.59 1.01 10.13
C THR A 4 10.66 1.02 9.05
N GLY A 5 10.42 1.72 7.93
CA GLY A 5 11.37 1.92 6.85
C GLY A 5 12.06 0.62 6.39
N GLU A 6 13.39 0.68 6.28
CA GLU A 6 14.27 -0.46 5.97
C GLU A 6 14.67 -1.28 7.19
N GLU A 7 14.35 -0.85 8.41
CA GLU A 7 14.75 -1.58 9.61
C GLU A 7 13.94 -2.87 9.76
N GLY A 8 12.71 -2.92 9.24
CA GLY A 8 11.82 -4.07 9.37
C GLY A 8 11.32 -4.27 10.81
N LEU A 9 10.33 -5.13 10.98
CA LEU A 9 9.62 -5.29 12.25
C LEU A 9 9.56 -6.76 12.68
N LEU A 10 9.80 -7.04 13.97
CA LEU A 10 9.75 -8.41 14.46
C LEU A 10 8.34 -8.99 14.37
N GLN A 11 8.18 -10.22 13.88
CA GLN A 11 6.87 -10.86 13.76
C GLN A 11 6.02 -10.74 15.03
N SER A 12 6.62 -11.00 16.20
CA SER A 12 5.95 -10.92 17.49
C SER A 12 5.44 -9.52 17.85
N GLU A 13 6.09 -8.48 17.37
CA GLU A 13 5.67 -7.08 17.58
C GLU A 13 4.59 -6.69 16.57
N LEU A 14 4.73 -7.14 15.31
CA LEU A 14 3.77 -6.84 14.26
C LEU A 14 2.37 -7.35 14.63
N TRP A 15 2.30 -8.55 15.21
CA TRP A 15 1.03 -9.15 15.62
C TRP A 15 0.39 -8.41 16.79
N LYS A 16 1.19 -7.87 17.71
CA LYS A 16 0.69 -7.03 18.80
C LYS A 16 0.15 -5.70 18.28
N LEU A 17 0.84 -5.08 17.31
CA LEU A 17 0.42 -3.81 16.72
C LEU A 17 -0.87 -3.94 15.89
N LEU A 18 -1.06 -5.08 15.23
CA LEU A 18 -2.23 -5.36 14.40
C LEU A 18 -3.38 -6.04 15.15
N ASP A 19 -3.21 -6.30 16.46
CA ASP A 19 -4.16 -7.02 17.30
C ASP A 19 -4.62 -8.37 16.69
N VAL A 20 -3.66 -9.15 16.21
CA VAL A 20 -3.90 -10.48 15.60
C VAL A 20 -3.15 -11.57 16.36
N SER A 21 -3.72 -12.78 16.35
CA SER A 21 -3.04 -13.92 16.94
C SER A 21 -1.74 -14.25 16.18
N SER A 22 -0.73 -14.74 16.89
CA SER A 22 0.54 -15.15 16.25
C SER A 22 0.35 -16.22 15.17
N ARG A 23 -0.67 -17.07 15.29
CA ARG A 23 -0.99 -18.12 14.31
C ARG A 23 -1.56 -17.52 13.02
N GLU A 24 -2.51 -16.59 13.13
CA GLU A 24 -3.09 -15.90 11.98
C GLU A 24 -2.07 -15.00 11.31
N GLY A 25 -1.37 -14.18 12.10
CA GLY A 25 -0.30 -13.31 11.60
C GLY A 25 0.77 -14.08 10.85
N SER A 26 1.26 -15.20 11.40
CA SER A 26 2.26 -16.03 10.72
C SER A 26 1.76 -16.63 9.40
N ARG A 27 0.49 -17.04 9.33
CA ARG A 27 -0.13 -17.51 8.07
C ARG A 27 -0.23 -16.39 7.05
N MET A 28 -0.60 -15.18 7.47
CA MET A 28 -0.67 -14.00 6.60
C MET A 28 0.71 -13.61 6.10
N ALA A 29 1.72 -13.55 6.97
CA ALA A 29 3.09 -13.24 6.62
C ALA A 29 3.63 -14.16 5.52
N LYS A 30 3.39 -15.47 5.66
CA LYS A 30 3.81 -16.46 4.65
C LYS A 30 3.10 -16.23 3.30
N LYS A 31 1.78 -15.97 3.31
CA LYS A 31 1.05 -15.65 2.07
C LYS A 31 1.55 -14.37 1.40
N PHE A 32 1.89 -13.34 2.18
CA PHE A 32 2.44 -12.10 1.62
C PHE A 32 3.86 -12.28 1.07
N GLU A 33 4.66 -13.15 1.68
CA GLU A 33 5.98 -13.54 1.21
C GLU A 33 5.88 -14.30 -0.12
N GLU A 34 4.98 -15.28 -0.21
CA GLU A 34 4.69 -16.02 -1.45
C GLU A 34 4.21 -15.10 -2.58
N LYS A 35 3.47 -14.03 -2.25
CA LYS A 35 3.04 -13.00 -3.20
C LYS A 35 4.11 -11.94 -3.51
N GLY A 36 5.31 -12.05 -2.93
CA GLY A 36 6.40 -11.11 -3.16
C GLY A 36 6.19 -9.71 -2.56
N ARG A 37 5.23 -9.53 -1.64
CA ARG A 37 4.90 -8.23 -1.03
C ARG A 37 5.70 -7.94 0.25
N VAL A 38 6.18 -8.97 0.92
CA VAL A 38 7.05 -8.85 2.10
C VAL A 38 8.27 -9.75 1.97
N LEU A 39 9.36 -9.36 2.63
CA LEU A 39 10.53 -10.20 2.84
C LEU A 39 10.56 -10.63 4.31
N ARG A 40 10.96 -11.88 4.57
CA ARG A 40 11.15 -12.39 5.92
C ARG A 40 12.59 -12.85 6.10
N GLU A 41 13.28 -12.25 7.05
CA GLU A 41 14.64 -12.66 7.40
C GLU A 41 14.65 -13.31 8.77
N LYS A 42 15.37 -14.42 8.88
CA LYS A 42 15.49 -15.16 10.12
C LYS A 42 16.55 -14.49 11.00
N VAL A 43 16.14 -14.02 12.17
CA VAL A 43 17.00 -13.31 13.12
C VAL A 43 17.01 -14.00 14.47
N LEU A 44 18.14 -13.93 15.18
CA LEU A 44 18.24 -14.43 16.55
C LEU A 44 17.86 -13.30 17.50
N ASN A 45 16.79 -13.49 18.26
CA ASN A 45 16.36 -12.52 19.28
C ASN A 45 16.29 -13.22 20.65
N ASN A 46 17.06 -12.74 21.62
CA ASN A 46 17.12 -13.29 22.98
C ASN A 46 17.28 -14.83 23.03
N GLY A 47 18.17 -15.39 22.18
CA GLY A 47 18.43 -16.83 22.11
C GLY A 47 17.34 -17.65 21.40
N ARG A 48 16.27 -17.01 20.91
CA ARG A 48 15.23 -17.67 20.12
C ARG A 48 15.24 -17.16 18.68
N TRP A 49 15.18 -18.09 17.73
CA TRP A 49 15.00 -17.74 16.32
C TRP A 49 13.60 -17.17 16.08
N THR A 50 13.54 -16.02 15.43
CA THR A 50 12.31 -15.36 14.99
C THR A 50 12.50 -14.79 13.59
N TYR A 51 11.45 -14.19 13.01
CA TYR A 51 11.54 -13.50 11.73
C TYR A 51 11.34 -12.01 11.90
N LYS A 52 12.16 -11.24 11.18
CA LYS A 52 11.93 -9.83 10.92
C LYS A 52 11.23 -9.71 9.56
N ILE A 53 10.14 -8.95 9.52
CA ILE A 53 9.34 -8.70 8.32
C ILE A 53 9.73 -7.34 7.76
N PHE A 54 10.03 -7.30 6.48
CA PHE A 54 10.28 -6.07 5.74
C PHE A 54 9.21 -5.92 4.67
N SER A 55 8.69 -4.70 4.52
CA SER A 55 7.78 -4.37 3.42
C SER A 55 8.60 -4.21 2.14
N LYS A 56 8.23 -4.93 1.07
CA LYS A 56 8.81 -4.65 -0.24
C LYS A 56 8.06 -3.49 -0.86
N LYS A 57 8.72 -2.33 -0.96
CA LYS A 57 8.22 -1.22 -1.76
C LYS A 57 8.45 -1.58 -3.23
N GLU A 58 7.38 -1.78 -3.98
CA GLU A 58 7.49 -1.80 -5.44
C GLU A 58 7.72 -0.38 -5.93
N LEU A 59 8.66 -0.21 -6.85
CA LEU A 59 8.86 1.05 -7.53
C LEU A 59 7.69 1.29 -8.47
N VAL A 60 7.28 2.55 -8.58
CA VAL A 60 6.32 2.97 -9.60
C VAL A 60 6.99 2.81 -10.96
N THR A 61 6.43 1.94 -11.80
CA THR A 61 6.84 1.75 -13.21
C THR A 61 5.83 2.40 -14.14
N LEU A 62 6.19 2.59 -15.42
CA LEU A 62 5.24 3.08 -16.43
C LEU A 62 4.02 2.17 -16.56
N ASP A 63 4.23 0.84 -16.51
CA ASP A 63 3.15 -0.14 -16.52
C ASP A 63 2.22 0.01 -15.30
N SER A 64 2.75 0.37 -14.13
CA SER A 64 1.95 0.53 -12.91
C SER A 64 1.01 1.74 -12.91
N ILE A 65 1.26 2.71 -13.81
CA ILE A 65 0.44 3.92 -13.98
C ILE A 65 -0.32 3.90 -15.32
N GLU A 66 -0.38 2.74 -15.98
CA GLU A 66 -1.12 2.59 -17.22
C GLU A 66 -2.59 2.99 -17.03
N GLY A 67 -3.12 3.77 -17.97
CA GLY A 67 -4.48 4.30 -17.92
C GLY A 67 -4.69 5.45 -16.92
N CYS A 68 -3.64 5.95 -16.26
CA CYS A 68 -3.76 7.09 -15.36
C CYS A 68 -4.25 8.35 -16.12
N PRO A 69 -5.40 8.94 -15.72
CA PRO A 69 -6.01 10.06 -16.46
C PRO A 69 -5.14 11.31 -16.42
N CYS A 70 -4.24 11.43 -15.44
CA CYS A 70 -3.32 12.56 -15.33
C CYS A 70 -2.29 12.62 -16.47
N LEU A 71 -1.95 11.48 -17.09
CA LEU A 71 -0.96 11.43 -18.18
C LEU A 71 -1.43 12.13 -19.47
N ILE A 72 -2.74 12.28 -19.64
CA ILE A 72 -3.39 12.88 -20.81
C ILE A 72 -4.33 14.03 -20.43
N CYS A 73 -4.20 14.56 -19.21
CA CYS A 73 -5.09 15.60 -18.72
C CYS A 73 -4.65 16.98 -19.23
N ASP A 74 -5.47 17.63 -20.05
CA ASP A 74 -5.19 18.97 -20.60
C ASP A 74 -5.01 20.05 -19.50
N GLU A 75 -5.60 19.84 -18.33
CA GLU A 75 -5.59 20.78 -17.21
C GLU A 75 -4.60 20.37 -16.11
N VAL A 76 -3.69 19.41 -16.38
CA VAL A 76 -2.73 18.91 -15.38
C VAL A 76 -1.84 20.02 -14.82
N GLU A 77 -1.50 21.02 -15.64
CA GLU A 77 -0.69 22.17 -15.23
C GLU A 77 -1.40 23.07 -14.21
N LYS A 78 -2.74 23.04 -14.18
CA LYS A 78 -3.57 23.80 -13.24
C LYS A 78 -4.11 22.93 -12.10
N CYS A 79 -3.67 21.66 -12.03
CA CYS A 79 -4.12 20.70 -11.04
C CYS A 79 -3.22 20.77 -9.79
N PHE A 80 -3.68 21.43 -8.74
CA PHE A 80 -2.93 21.61 -7.49
C PHE A 80 -3.86 21.50 -6.27
N GLY A 81 -3.29 21.16 -5.11
CA GLY A 81 -4.07 20.73 -3.93
C GLY A 81 -5.13 21.73 -3.46
N ASP A 82 -4.85 23.02 -3.61
CA ASP A 82 -5.66 24.18 -3.21
C ASP A 82 -6.31 24.93 -4.39
N GLY A 83 -6.27 24.35 -5.60
CA GLY A 83 -6.82 24.93 -6.82
C GLY A 83 -8.30 24.66 -7.06
N SER A 84 -8.86 25.39 -8.03
CA SER A 84 -10.18 25.07 -8.59
C SER A 84 -10.19 23.69 -9.26
N ILE A 85 -9.05 23.28 -9.81
CA ILE A 85 -8.78 21.92 -10.28
C ILE A 85 -7.80 21.32 -9.28
N SER A 86 -8.24 20.31 -8.55
CA SER A 86 -7.45 19.69 -7.49
C SER A 86 -7.44 18.17 -7.65
N PRO A 87 -6.29 17.52 -7.42
CA PRO A 87 -6.21 16.07 -7.48
C PRO A 87 -7.06 15.40 -6.39
N THR A 88 -7.34 16.08 -5.29
CA THR A 88 -8.12 15.53 -4.16
C THR A 88 -9.62 15.44 -4.44
N THR A 89 -10.12 16.26 -5.38
CA THR A 89 -11.54 16.30 -5.79
C THR A 89 -11.75 15.78 -7.22
N CYS A 90 -10.69 15.35 -7.90
CA CYS A 90 -10.74 14.91 -9.29
C CYS A 90 -11.45 13.56 -9.44
N LEU A 91 -12.67 13.57 -9.98
CA LEU A 91 -13.47 12.36 -10.19
C LEU A 91 -12.79 11.35 -11.13
N LYS A 92 -12.10 11.81 -12.18
CA LYS A 92 -11.39 10.92 -13.11
C LYS A 92 -10.29 10.13 -12.39
N LEU A 93 -9.51 10.82 -11.57
CA LEU A 93 -8.43 10.20 -10.79
C LEU A 93 -9.01 9.24 -9.74
N THR A 94 -10.09 9.65 -9.07
CA THR A 94 -10.79 8.84 -8.09
C THR A 94 -11.35 7.55 -8.70
N ALA A 95 -11.98 7.62 -9.88
CA ALA A 95 -12.49 6.45 -10.60
C ALA A 95 -11.36 5.51 -11.06
N TRP A 96 -10.22 6.06 -11.48
CA TRP A 96 -9.04 5.26 -11.83
C TRP A 96 -8.44 4.55 -10.61
N LEU A 97 -8.37 5.23 -9.45
CA LEU A 97 -7.87 4.64 -8.20
C LEU A 97 -8.81 3.59 -7.61
N ASP A 98 -10.12 3.82 -7.70
CA ASP A 98 -11.14 2.90 -7.22
C ASP A 98 -12.25 2.73 -8.28
N PRO A 99 -12.11 1.72 -9.16
CA PRO A 99 -13.09 1.43 -10.21
C PRO A 99 -14.50 1.12 -9.70
N ARG A 100 -14.68 0.89 -8.39
CA ARG A 100 -16.00 0.68 -7.79
C ARG A 100 -16.84 1.96 -7.72
N ILE A 101 -16.21 3.14 -7.84
CA ILE A 101 -16.89 4.44 -7.73
C ILE A 101 -17.72 4.77 -8.97
N GLU A 102 -17.42 4.17 -10.12
CA GLU A 102 -18.16 4.39 -11.38
C GLU A 102 -19.58 3.79 -11.38
N GLN A 103 -19.98 3.07 -10.32
CA GLN A 103 -21.31 2.46 -10.16
C GLN A 103 -22.30 3.25 -9.30
N LEU A 104 -21.93 4.43 -8.78
CA LEU A 104 -22.92 5.30 -8.16
C LEU A 104 -23.63 6.13 -9.23
N PRO A 105 -24.97 6.03 -9.37
CA PRO A 105 -25.71 6.98 -10.19
C PRO A 105 -25.44 8.40 -9.66
N PRO A 106 -25.34 9.42 -10.53
CA PRO A 106 -25.26 10.80 -10.08
C PRO A 106 -26.46 11.05 -9.16
N SER A 107 -26.18 11.46 -7.93
CA SER A 107 -27.21 11.94 -7.03
C SER A 107 -27.86 13.17 -7.65
N GLU A 108 -29.07 12.99 -8.20
CA GLU A 108 -30.05 14.05 -8.41
C GLU A 108 -30.49 14.66 -7.07
#